data_AF-A0A126SXV7-F1
#
_entry.id   AF-A0A126SXV7-F1
#
_cell.length_a   1.000
_cell.length_b   1.000
_cell.length_c   1.000
_cell.angle_alpha   90.00
_cell.angle_beta   90.00
_cell.angle_gamma   90.00
#
_symmetry.space_group_name_H-M   'P 1'
#
loop_
_entity.id
_entity.type
_entity.pdbx_description
1 polymer ?
#
loop_
_entity_poly.entity_id
_entity_poly.type
_entity_poly.pdbx_seq_one_letter_code
_entity_poly.pdbx_strand_id
1 'polypeptide(L)'
;MARIKIWDLPLRIFHWALVVCVIGSFVTENLGGNAMEWHGRCGLAILGLLTFRLVWGFVGPTPARFASFLRGPRAIRAYLQGRWRGIGHNPLGALSVVALLATLLALALTGLFANDDILFEGPLYGLVDKELSDRITGIHKWFEPVILTLVGLHLAAIAFYGWVKKQPLVRAMITGWGEGEQIAAAPSTGGGPLAFLFAVAVAVAAVAAASGIWL
;
A
#
# COMPACT_ATOMS: atom_id res chain seq x y z
N MET A 1 -31.66 -4.25 5.04
CA MET A 1 -30.31 -4.73 5.41
C MET A 1 -29.50 -3.53 5.90
N ALA A 2 -28.94 -3.58 7.10
CA ALA A 2 -28.11 -2.49 7.62
C ALA A 2 -26.81 -2.37 6.80
N ARG A 3 -26.51 -1.17 6.29
CA ARG A 3 -25.22 -0.85 5.64
C ARG A 3 -24.27 -0.34 6.71
N ILE A 4 -23.04 -0.84 6.69
CA ILE A 4 -22.03 -0.48 7.71
C ILE A 4 -20.80 0.04 6.98
N LYS A 5 -20.31 1.20 7.43
CA LYS A 5 -19.14 1.86 6.84
C LYS A 5 -17.89 1.11 7.31
N ILE A 6 -17.24 0.42 6.37
CA ILE A 6 -16.04 -0.39 6.63
C ILE A 6 -14.79 0.44 6.39
N TRP A 7 -14.78 1.23 5.32
CA TRP A 7 -13.63 2.01 4.89
C TRP A 7 -14.00 3.47 4.78
N ASP A 8 -13.15 4.33 5.34
CA ASP A 8 -13.29 5.77 5.19
C ASP A 8 -12.95 6.21 3.76
N LEU A 9 -13.24 7.47 3.44
CA LEU A 9 -12.94 8.01 2.11
C LEU A 9 -11.42 8.14 1.87
N PRO A 10 -10.60 8.66 2.81
CA PRO A 10 -9.16 8.79 2.59
C PRO A 10 -8.46 7.47 2.27
N LEU A 11 -8.79 6.37 2.95
CA LEU A 11 -8.19 5.06 2.69
C LEU A 11 -8.55 4.52 1.29
N ARG A 12 -9.78 4.78 0.83
CA ARG A 12 -10.21 4.37 -0.51
C ARG A 12 -9.50 5.14 -1.60
N ILE A 13 -9.39 6.46 -1.45
CA ILE A 13 -8.65 7.31 -2.39
C ILE A 13 -7.18 6.87 -2.44
N PHE A 14 -6.55 6.70 -1.27
CA PHE A 14 -5.19 6.16 -1.17
C PHE A 14 -5.03 4.87 -1.96
N HIS A 15 -5.90 3.89 -1.74
CA HIS A 15 -5.78 2.58 -2.38
C HIS A 15 -5.86 2.66 -3.90
N TRP A 16 -6.86 3.35 -4.44
CA TRP A 16 -7.02 3.45 -5.89
C TRP A 16 -5.94 4.31 -6.54
N ALA A 17 -5.48 5.38 -5.87
CA ALA A 17 -4.32 6.13 -6.31
C ALA A 17 -3.06 5.24 -6.34
N LEU A 18 -2.86 4.41 -5.32
CA LEU A 18 -1.74 3.47 -5.25
C LEU A 18 -1.81 2.44 -6.39
N VAL A 19 -2.98 1.87 -6.67
CA VAL A 19 -3.18 0.94 -7.81
C VAL A 19 -2.79 1.61 -9.12
N VAL A 20 -3.25 2.84 -9.37
CA VAL A 20 -2.90 3.59 -10.59
C VAL A 20 -1.40 3.85 -10.67
N CYS A 21 -0.76 4.26 -9.58
CA CYS A 21 0.68 4.52 -9.57
C CYS A 21 1.51 3.26 -9.77
N VAL A 22 1.11 2.13 -9.18
CA VAL A 22 1.79 0.83 -9.34
C VAL A 22 1.68 0.35 -10.79
N ILE A 23 0.50 0.43 -11.40
CA ILE A 23 0.31 0.10 -12.82
C ILE A 23 1.15 1.04 -13.70
N GLY A 24 1.12 2.35 -13.43
CA GLY A 24 1.92 3.34 -14.15
C GLY A 24 3.42 3.05 -14.07
N SER A 25 3.92 2.79 -12.87
CA SER A 25 5.32 2.44 -12.61
C SER A 25 5.75 1.16 -13.34
N PHE A 26 4.92 0.11 -13.32
CA PHE A 26 5.20 -1.14 -14.03
C PHE A 26 5.22 -0.94 -15.55
N VAL A 27 4.20 -0.27 -16.11
CA VAL A 27 4.11 -0.04 -17.56
C VAL A 27 5.28 0.82 -18.06
N THR A 28 5.62 1.86 -17.32
CA THR A 28 6.67 2.81 -17.74
C THR A 28 8.08 2.23 -17.67
N GLU A 29 8.36 1.37 -16.69
CA GLU A 29 9.63 0.63 -16.65
C GLU A 29 9.76 -0.33 -17.82
N ASN A 30 8.70 -1.09 -18.15
CA ASN A 30 8.72 -2.02 -19.27
C ASN A 30 8.85 -1.32 -20.65
N LEU A 31 8.41 -0.07 -20.77
CA LEU A 31 8.60 0.73 -21.97
C LEU A 31 10.03 1.28 -22.10
N GLY A 32 10.69 1.57 -20.98
CA GLY A 32 12.04 2.13 -20.93
C GLY A 32 12.17 3.52 -21.58
N GLY A 33 13.42 3.93 -21.83
CA GLY A 33 13.75 5.23 -22.43
C GLY A 33 13.15 6.40 -21.64
N ASN A 34 12.54 7.36 -22.34
CA ASN A 34 11.92 8.54 -21.71
C ASN A 34 10.76 8.20 -20.76
N ALA A 35 10.19 6.97 -20.84
CA ALA A 35 9.16 6.55 -19.90
C ALA A 35 9.71 6.36 -18.48
N MET A 36 11.02 6.15 -18.31
CA MET A 36 11.65 6.00 -17.00
C MET A 36 11.48 7.23 -16.09
N GLU A 37 11.36 8.44 -16.66
CA GLU A 37 10.99 9.62 -15.87
C GLU A 37 9.62 9.45 -15.18
N TRP A 38 8.66 8.85 -15.88
CA TRP A 38 7.34 8.57 -15.32
C TRP A 38 7.39 7.42 -14.30
N HIS A 39 8.26 6.43 -14.50
CA HIS A 39 8.52 5.41 -13.49
C HIS A 39 8.98 6.06 -12.17
N GLY A 40 9.98 6.97 -12.24
CA GLY A 40 10.46 7.74 -11.09
C GLY A 40 9.37 8.59 -10.43
N ARG A 41 8.56 9.30 -11.22
CA ARG A 41 7.42 10.10 -10.71
C ARG A 41 6.37 9.24 -10.01
N CYS A 42 6.04 8.07 -10.58
CA CYS A 42 5.15 7.10 -9.94
C CYS A 42 5.78 6.57 -8.65
N GLY A 43 7.08 6.31 -8.61
CA GLY A 43 7.82 5.90 -7.41
C GLY A 43 7.71 6.92 -6.28
N LEU A 44 7.91 8.21 -6.56
CA LEU A 44 7.72 9.29 -5.59
C LEU A 44 6.27 9.41 -5.12
N ALA A 45 5.30 9.29 -6.03
CA ALA A 45 3.88 9.28 -5.67
C ALA A 45 3.53 8.09 -4.75
N ILE A 46 4.06 6.89 -5.04
CA ILE A 46 3.92 5.70 -4.21
C ILE A 46 4.51 5.97 -2.82
N LEU A 47 5.72 6.52 -2.72
CA LEU A 47 6.34 6.85 -1.43
C LEU A 47 5.46 7.78 -0.58
N GLY A 48 4.91 8.84 -1.20
CA GLY A 48 3.98 9.75 -0.53
C GLY A 48 2.71 9.07 -0.05
N LEU A 49 2.10 8.26 -0.92
CA LEU A 49 0.90 7.47 -0.59
C LEU A 49 1.16 6.48 0.55
N LEU A 50 2.29 5.77 0.53
CA LEU A 50 2.69 4.84 1.59
C LEU A 50 2.93 5.56 2.90
N THR A 51 3.61 6.70 2.87
CA THR A 51 3.83 7.55 4.05
C THR A 51 2.49 7.99 4.65
N PHE A 52 1.59 8.52 3.82
CA PHE A 52 0.23 8.86 4.23
C PHE A 52 -0.46 7.66 4.88
N ARG A 53 -0.42 6.48 4.24
CA ARG A 53 -1.08 5.27 4.74
C ARG A 53 -0.52 4.80 6.07
N LEU A 54 0.80 4.87 6.25
CA LEU A 54 1.46 4.50 7.50
C LEU A 54 0.98 5.44 8.61
N VAL A 55 1.05 6.76 8.42
CA VAL A 55 0.57 7.75 9.41
C VAL A 55 -0.92 7.58 9.68
N TRP A 56 -1.75 7.49 8.64
CA TRP A 56 -3.20 7.27 8.75
C TRP A 56 -3.55 5.97 9.47
N GLY A 57 -2.70 4.96 9.38
CA GLY A 57 -2.82 3.70 10.12
C GLY A 57 -2.58 3.80 11.63
N PHE A 58 -2.14 4.95 12.13
CA PHE A 58 -2.03 5.24 13.56
C PHE A 58 -3.05 6.30 14.00
N VAL A 59 -3.16 7.41 13.26
CA VAL A 59 -3.98 8.57 13.67
C VAL A 59 -5.41 8.57 13.10
N GLY A 60 -5.66 7.76 12.07
CA GLY A 60 -6.96 7.67 11.41
C GLY A 60 -8.07 7.09 12.29
N PRO A 61 -9.30 6.97 11.75
CA PRO A 61 -10.41 6.37 12.48
C PRO A 61 -10.14 4.89 12.77
N THR A 62 -10.80 4.36 13.80
CA THR A 62 -10.57 2.99 14.30
C THR A 62 -10.44 1.92 13.20
N PRO A 63 -11.32 1.87 12.16
CA PRO A 63 -11.21 0.86 11.09
C PRO A 63 -9.98 0.99 10.18
N ALA A 64 -9.33 2.16 10.14
CA ALA A 64 -8.12 2.40 9.35
C ALA A 64 -6.83 1.98 10.09
N ARG A 65 -6.89 1.86 11.42
CA ARG A 65 -5.72 1.66 12.27
C ARG A 65 -5.18 0.24 12.16
N PHE A 66 -3.85 0.08 12.12
CA PHE A 66 -3.22 -1.24 12.06
C PHE A 66 -3.62 -2.15 13.22
N ALA A 67 -3.72 -1.60 14.44
CA ALA A 67 -4.13 -2.32 15.64
C ALA A 67 -5.57 -2.90 15.55
N SER A 68 -6.43 -2.35 14.68
CA SER A 68 -7.81 -2.82 14.52
C SER A 68 -7.92 -4.16 13.76
N PHE A 69 -6.94 -4.44 12.89
CA PHE A 69 -7.03 -5.57 11.96
C PHE A 69 -5.82 -6.51 12.03
N LEU A 70 -4.66 -6.07 12.50
CA LEU A 70 -3.53 -6.95 12.75
C LEU A 70 -3.84 -7.89 13.91
N ARG A 71 -3.70 -9.19 13.66
CA ARG A 71 -3.97 -10.23 14.64
C ARG A 71 -2.68 -10.99 14.97
N GLY A 72 -2.52 -11.36 16.23
CA GLY A 72 -1.35 -12.10 16.70
C GLY A 72 -1.29 -13.55 16.18
N PRO A 73 -0.18 -14.27 16.44
CA PRO A 73 0.09 -15.60 15.89
C PRO A 73 -0.98 -16.65 16.26
N ARG A 74 -1.62 -16.53 17.43
CA ARG A 74 -2.72 -17.42 17.85
C ARG A 74 -3.94 -17.32 16.92
N ALA A 75 -4.28 -16.12 16.48
CA ALA A 75 -5.39 -15.88 15.56
C ALA A 75 -5.10 -16.41 14.15
N ILE A 76 -3.85 -16.25 13.69
CA ILE A 76 -3.40 -16.82 12.41
C ILE A 76 -3.52 -18.35 12.45
N ARG A 77 -3.05 -19.00 13.52
CA ARG A 77 -3.19 -20.45 13.69
C ARG A 77 -4.67 -20.89 13.72
N ALA A 78 -5.52 -20.17 14.44
CA ALA A 78 -6.96 -20.47 14.48
C ALA A 78 -7.62 -20.33 13.11
N TYR A 79 -7.20 -19.37 12.29
CA TYR A 79 -7.69 -19.21 10.91
C TYR A 79 -7.26 -20.35 10.01
N LEU A 80 -5.99 -20.75 10.05
CA LEU A 80 -5.48 -21.89 9.28
C LEU A 80 -6.18 -23.22 9.66
N GLN A 81 -6.66 -23.34 10.91
CA GLN A 81 -7.43 -24.48 11.39
C GLN A 81 -8.94 -24.38 11.08
N GLY A 82 -9.41 -23.35 10.39
CA GLY A 82 -10.84 -23.12 10.12
C GLY A 82 -11.68 -22.75 11.35
N ARG A 83 -11.03 -22.40 12.47
CA ARG A 83 -11.67 -22.07 13.75
C ARG A 83 -11.87 -20.57 13.98
N TRP A 84 -11.48 -19.74 13.01
CA TRP A 84 -11.61 -18.29 13.10
C TRP A 84 -13.05 -17.82 12.90
N ARG A 85 -13.57 -17.07 13.87
CA ARG A 85 -14.92 -16.46 13.84
C ARG A 85 -14.90 -14.93 13.94
N GLY A 86 -13.74 -14.30 13.67
CA GLY A 86 -13.58 -12.85 13.85
C GLY A 86 -14.13 -12.02 12.68
N ILE A 87 -14.61 -10.82 13.01
CA ILE A 87 -15.14 -9.80 12.10
C ILE A 87 -13.99 -8.97 11.48
N GLY A 88 -14.14 -8.56 10.22
CA GLY A 88 -13.19 -7.69 9.51
C GLY A 88 -12.18 -8.45 8.65
N HIS A 89 -10.92 -7.98 8.59
CA HIS A 89 -9.89 -8.71 7.84
C HIS A 89 -9.63 -10.06 8.51
N ASN A 90 -9.65 -11.11 7.70
CA ASN A 90 -9.13 -12.39 8.15
C ASN A 90 -7.61 -12.26 8.42
N PRO A 91 -7.02 -13.08 9.31
CA PRO A 91 -5.60 -12.97 9.66
C PRO A 91 -4.63 -13.05 8.47
N LEU A 92 -4.93 -13.83 7.42
CA LEU A 92 -4.09 -13.86 6.22
C LEU A 92 -4.23 -12.59 5.37
N GLY A 93 -5.42 -12.01 5.29
CA GLY A 93 -5.67 -10.74 4.62
C GLY A 93 -4.92 -9.59 5.30
N ALA A 94 -4.86 -9.61 6.64
CA ALA A 94 -4.06 -8.65 7.41
C ALA A 94 -2.55 -8.78 7.11
N LEU A 95 -2.03 -10.00 7.00
CA LEU A 95 -0.64 -10.25 6.60
C LEU A 95 -0.36 -9.80 5.16
N SER A 96 -1.29 -10.03 4.24
CA SER A 96 -1.17 -9.58 2.84
C SER A 96 -1.01 -8.06 2.76
N VAL A 97 -1.78 -7.28 3.53
CA VAL A 97 -1.63 -5.81 3.58
C VAL A 97 -0.23 -5.42 4.05
N VAL A 98 0.28 -6.04 5.11
CA VAL A 98 1.64 -5.75 5.62
C VAL A 98 2.70 -6.09 4.59
N ALA A 99 2.60 -7.26 3.96
CA ALA A 99 3.55 -7.68 2.93
C ALA A 99 3.56 -6.74 1.72
N LEU A 100 2.39 -6.36 1.21
CA LEU A 100 2.27 -5.40 0.10
C LEU A 100 2.86 -4.03 0.46
N LEU A 101 2.53 -3.49 1.63
CA LEU A 101 3.05 -2.19 2.07
C LEU A 101 4.56 -2.22 2.28
N ALA A 102 5.10 -3.29 2.89
CA ALA A 102 6.53 -3.44 3.13
C ALA A 102 7.32 -3.57 1.82
N THR A 103 6.85 -4.40 0.89
CA THR A 103 7.50 -4.58 -0.42
C THR A 103 7.46 -3.30 -1.24
N LEU A 104 6.31 -2.61 -1.31
CA LEU A 104 6.21 -1.34 -2.02
C LEU A 104 7.07 -0.25 -1.39
N LEU A 105 7.20 -0.23 -0.06
CA LEU A 105 8.08 0.70 0.63
C LEU A 105 9.55 0.39 0.32
N ALA A 106 9.94 -0.89 0.31
CA ALA A 106 11.29 -1.30 -0.08
C ALA A 106 11.61 -0.86 -1.51
N LEU A 107 10.71 -1.11 -2.48
CA LEU A 107 10.84 -0.64 -3.87
C LEU A 107 10.97 0.89 -3.93
N ALA A 108 10.09 1.62 -3.26
CA ALA A 108 10.10 3.08 -3.29
C ALA A 108 11.41 3.64 -2.71
N LEU A 109 11.90 3.10 -1.59
CA LEU A 109 13.13 3.56 -0.94
C LEU A 109 14.39 3.21 -1.73
N THR A 110 14.49 1.99 -2.26
CA THR A 110 15.64 1.60 -3.08
C THR A 110 15.64 2.35 -4.41
N GLY A 111 14.47 2.61 -4.99
CA GLY A 111 14.33 3.38 -6.23
C GLY A 111 14.85 4.82 -6.12
N LEU A 112 14.90 5.41 -4.91
CA LEU A 112 15.45 6.75 -4.73
C LEU A 112 16.94 6.85 -5.09
N PHE A 113 17.68 5.76 -4.94
CA PHE A 113 19.12 5.70 -5.16
C PHE A 113 19.49 4.84 -6.38
N ALA A 114 18.49 4.30 -7.09
CA ALA A 114 18.72 3.43 -8.22
C ALA A 114 19.20 4.21 -9.45
N ASN A 115 19.83 3.50 -10.39
CA ASN A 115 20.26 4.04 -11.66
C ASN A 115 20.06 2.99 -12.77
N ASP A 116 20.00 3.42 -14.03
CA ASP A 116 19.90 2.53 -15.19
C ASP A 116 21.17 2.47 -16.07
N ASP A 117 22.29 3.03 -15.59
CA ASP A 117 23.57 3.20 -16.30
C ASP A 117 23.51 3.99 -17.62
N ILE A 118 22.34 4.51 -18.01
CA ILE A 118 22.11 5.06 -19.34
C ILE A 118 21.64 6.52 -19.27
N LEU A 119 20.41 6.74 -18.80
CA LEU A 119 19.74 8.06 -18.88
C LEU A 119 18.86 8.37 -17.66
N PHE A 120 18.61 7.40 -16.77
CA PHE A 120 17.77 7.58 -15.60
C PHE A 120 18.52 7.31 -14.30
N GLU A 121 18.42 8.30 -13.40
CA GLU A 121 18.92 8.22 -12.03
C GLU A 121 17.78 8.55 -11.08
N GLY A 122 17.75 7.83 -9.95
CA GLY A 122 16.86 8.13 -8.85
C GLY A 122 17.19 9.50 -8.23
N PRO A 123 16.21 10.19 -7.62
CA PRO A 123 16.40 11.57 -7.16
C PRO A 123 17.51 11.77 -6.11
N LEU A 124 17.88 10.72 -5.38
CA LEU A 124 18.91 10.74 -4.35
C LEU A 124 20.19 10.00 -4.79
N TYR A 125 20.31 9.64 -6.07
CA TYR A 125 21.50 8.98 -6.62
C TYR A 125 22.80 9.70 -6.25
N GLY A 126 22.83 11.02 -6.39
CA GLY A 126 24.03 11.84 -6.10
C GLY A 126 24.49 11.85 -4.64
N LEU A 127 23.75 11.23 -3.71
CA LEU A 127 24.14 11.09 -2.30
C LEU A 127 24.97 9.84 -2.01
N VAL A 128 25.10 8.92 -2.97
CA VAL A 128 25.82 7.66 -2.83
C VAL A 128 26.82 7.47 -3.97
N ASP A 129 27.83 6.64 -3.78
CA ASP A 129 28.71 6.24 -4.88
C ASP A 129 28.00 5.25 -5.83
N LYS A 130 28.56 5.12 -7.04
CA LYS A 130 28.01 4.25 -8.09
C LYS A 130 27.93 2.80 -7.64
N GLU A 131 28.93 2.28 -6.94
CA GLU A 131 28.96 0.88 -6.52
C GLU A 131 27.80 0.56 -5.57
N LEU A 132 27.53 1.45 -4.61
CA LEU A 132 26.39 1.33 -3.72
C LEU A 132 25.06 1.48 -4.48
N SER A 133 24.97 2.44 -5.41
CA SER A 133 23.79 2.61 -6.25
C SER A 133 23.48 1.33 -7.06
N ASP A 134 24.47 0.71 -7.70
CA ASP A 134 24.30 -0.52 -8.48
C ASP A 134 23.79 -1.68 -7.60
N ARG A 135 24.29 -1.80 -6.37
CA ARG A 135 23.79 -2.79 -5.39
C ARG A 135 22.35 -2.51 -5.00
N ILE A 136 22.00 -1.25 -4.75
CA ILE A 136 20.62 -0.84 -4.40
C ILE A 136 19.67 -1.11 -5.58
N THR A 137 20.10 -0.80 -6.81
CA THR A 137 19.36 -1.13 -8.04
C THR A 137 19.11 -2.64 -8.16
N GLY A 138 20.11 -3.47 -7.84
CA GLY A 138 19.95 -4.93 -7.79
C GLY A 138 18.88 -5.38 -6.78
N ILE A 139 18.86 -4.77 -5.60
CA ILE A 139 17.82 -5.02 -4.58
C ILE A 139 16.45 -4.57 -5.09
N HIS A 140 16.36 -3.40 -5.73
CA HIS A 140 15.12 -2.89 -6.31
C HIS A 140 14.53 -3.89 -7.32
N LYS A 141 15.34 -4.35 -8.28
CA LYS A 141 14.94 -5.34 -9.29
C LYS A 141 14.55 -6.68 -8.68
N TRP A 142 15.19 -7.10 -7.57
CA TRP A 142 14.81 -8.32 -6.86
C TRP A 142 13.40 -8.26 -6.26
N PHE A 143 12.96 -7.09 -5.80
CA PHE A 143 11.62 -6.91 -5.23
C PHE A 143 10.50 -6.86 -6.29
N GLU A 144 10.81 -6.62 -7.55
CA GLU A 144 9.83 -6.57 -8.64
C GLU A 144 9.02 -7.87 -8.79
N PRO A 145 9.62 -9.06 -8.97
CA PRO A 145 8.85 -10.31 -9.03
C PRO A 145 8.10 -10.60 -7.71
N VAL A 146 8.62 -10.13 -6.57
CA VAL A 146 7.96 -10.28 -5.26
C VAL A 146 6.67 -9.47 -5.22
N ILE A 147 6.68 -8.19 -5.64
CA ILE A 147 5.46 -7.38 -5.64
C ILE A 147 4.43 -7.91 -6.63
N LEU A 148 4.85 -8.34 -7.83
CA LEU A 148 3.95 -8.92 -8.83
C LEU A 148 3.27 -10.19 -8.30
N THR A 149 4.02 -11.06 -7.62
CA THR A 149 3.48 -12.26 -6.98
C THR A 149 2.45 -11.90 -5.90
N LEU A 150 2.78 -10.93 -5.03
CA LEU A 150 1.88 -10.50 -3.94
C LEU A 150 0.59 -9.85 -4.47
N VAL A 151 0.68 -9.04 -5.53
CA VAL A 151 -0.48 -8.46 -6.22
C VAL A 151 -1.32 -9.57 -6.86
N GLY A 152 -0.69 -10.54 -7.53
CA GLY A 152 -1.39 -11.70 -8.10
C GLY A 152 -2.16 -12.50 -7.04
N LEU A 153 -1.52 -12.81 -5.91
CA LEU A 153 -2.17 -13.48 -4.78
C LEU A 153 -3.30 -12.65 -4.19
N HIS A 154 -3.12 -11.33 -4.08
CA HIS A 154 -4.15 -10.41 -3.59
C HIS A 154 -5.39 -10.41 -4.50
N LEU A 155 -5.20 -10.31 -5.82
CA LEU A 155 -6.29 -10.36 -6.79
C LEU A 155 -6.99 -11.73 -6.80
N ALA A 156 -6.22 -12.82 -6.70
CA ALA A 156 -6.79 -14.17 -6.58
C ALA A 156 -7.65 -14.32 -5.32
N ALA A 157 -7.22 -13.76 -4.19
CA ALA A 157 -8.02 -13.73 -2.97
C ALA A 157 -9.32 -12.92 -3.17
N ILE A 158 -9.26 -11.76 -3.81
CA ILE A 158 -10.45 -10.97 -4.14
C ILE A 158 -11.42 -11.76 -5.01
N ALA A 159 -10.91 -12.44 -6.05
CA ALA A 159 -11.72 -13.29 -6.93
C ALA A 159 -12.38 -14.45 -6.17
N PHE A 160 -11.64 -15.13 -5.29
CA PHE A 160 -12.17 -16.18 -4.42
C PHE A 160 -13.29 -15.65 -3.51
N TYR A 161 -13.09 -14.50 -2.87
CA TYR A 161 -14.10 -13.89 -2.02
C TYR A 161 -15.33 -13.44 -2.81
N GLY A 162 -15.16 -12.91 -4.02
CA GLY A 162 -16.25 -12.50 -4.90
C GLY A 162 -17.05 -13.68 -5.44
N TRP A 163 -16.39 -14.73 -5.94
CA TRP A 163 -17.04 -15.82 -6.65
C TRP A 163 -17.48 -16.98 -5.75
N VAL A 164 -16.65 -17.35 -4.77
CA VAL A 164 -16.91 -18.49 -3.88
C VAL A 164 -17.62 -18.04 -2.62
N LYS A 165 -17.11 -16.99 -1.95
CA LYS A 165 -17.74 -16.48 -0.72
C LYS A 165 -18.91 -15.53 -0.98
N LYS A 166 -19.13 -15.11 -2.22
CA LYS A 166 -20.17 -14.14 -2.63
C LYS A 166 -20.11 -12.83 -1.82
N GLN A 167 -18.90 -12.40 -1.48
CA GLN A 167 -18.62 -11.17 -0.75
C GLN A 167 -18.02 -10.12 -1.71
N PRO A 168 -18.76 -9.06 -2.09
CA PRO A 168 -18.31 -8.12 -3.10
C PRO A 168 -17.31 -7.09 -2.53
N LEU A 169 -16.08 -7.54 -2.24
CA LEU A 169 -15.03 -6.72 -1.63
C LEU A 169 -14.68 -5.47 -2.45
N VAL A 170 -14.63 -5.59 -3.79
CA VAL A 170 -14.36 -4.45 -4.68
C VAL A 170 -15.43 -3.36 -4.56
N ARG A 171 -16.71 -3.75 -4.53
CA ARG A 171 -17.82 -2.81 -4.35
C ARG A 171 -17.74 -2.12 -3.00
N ALA A 172 -17.39 -2.85 -1.95
CA ALA A 172 -17.15 -2.26 -0.65
C ALA A 172 -15.97 -1.26 -0.72
N MET A 173 -14.93 -1.53 -1.50
CA MET A 173 -13.76 -0.66 -1.61
C MET A 173 -14.03 0.60 -2.43
N ILE A 174 -14.99 0.55 -3.34
CA ILE A 174 -15.48 1.72 -4.08
C ILE A 174 -16.43 2.53 -3.21
N THR A 175 -17.39 1.90 -2.55
CA THR A 175 -18.50 2.60 -1.85
C THR A 175 -18.19 2.94 -0.40
N GLY A 176 -17.25 2.23 0.23
CA GLY A 176 -16.93 2.30 1.67
C GLY A 176 -17.88 1.49 2.55
N TRP A 177 -18.89 0.85 1.97
CA TRP A 177 -19.95 0.15 2.69
C TRP A 177 -19.89 -1.35 2.46
N GLY A 178 -20.06 -2.14 3.51
CA GLY A 178 -20.37 -3.56 3.36
C GLY A 178 -21.82 -3.87 3.70
N GLU A 179 -22.22 -5.07 3.27
CA GLU A 179 -23.54 -5.64 3.45
C GLU A 179 -23.40 -6.90 4.31
N GLY A 180 -24.19 -7.02 5.38
CA GLY A 180 -24.29 -8.25 6.19
C GLY A 180 -24.23 -8.05 7.72
N GLU A 181 -24.78 -9.02 8.43
CA GLU A 181 -24.91 -9.11 9.90
C GLU A 181 -23.55 -9.34 10.62
N GLN A 182 -22.52 -9.71 9.86
CA GLN A 182 -21.19 -10.06 10.34
C GLN A 182 -20.29 -8.84 10.65
N ILE A 183 -20.83 -7.62 10.60
CA ILE A 183 -20.06 -6.39 10.76
C ILE A 183 -20.67 -5.54 11.86
N ALA A 184 -20.89 -6.08 13.06
CA ALA A 184 -21.13 -5.22 14.23
C ALA A 184 -19.84 -4.40 14.49
N ALA A 185 -19.70 -3.29 13.77
CA ALA A 185 -18.58 -2.38 13.94
C ALA A 185 -18.78 -1.63 15.25
N ALA A 186 -17.79 -1.71 16.14
CA ALA A 186 -17.66 -0.77 17.23
C ALA A 186 -17.73 0.67 16.67
N PRO A 187 -18.23 1.66 17.45
CA PRO A 187 -18.31 3.04 17.01
C PRO A 187 -16.98 3.49 16.41
N SER A 188 -16.98 4.05 15.20
CA SER A 188 -15.76 4.58 14.60
C SER A 188 -15.31 5.82 15.37
N THR A 189 -14.32 5.66 16.24
CA THR A 189 -13.71 6.76 16.97
C THR A 189 -12.36 7.14 16.36
N GLY A 190 -11.96 8.41 16.50
CA GLY A 190 -10.69 8.95 15.99
C GLY A 190 -10.72 9.41 14.53
N GLY A 191 -9.57 9.87 14.04
CA GLY A 191 -9.44 10.53 12.73
C GLY A 191 -9.83 12.01 12.78
N GLY A 192 -10.46 12.49 11.70
CA GLY A 192 -10.91 13.87 11.56
C GLY A 192 -9.97 14.76 10.73
N PRO A 193 -10.34 16.03 10.48
CA PRO A 193 -9.60 16.92 9.58
C PRO A 193 -8.16 17.17 10.02
N LEU A 194 -7.91 17.38 11.32
CA LEU A 194 -6.56 17.63 11.83
C LEU A 194 -5.63 16.42 11.64
N ALA A 195 -6.10 15.21 11.94
CA ALA A 195 -5.34 13.99 11.69
C ALA A 195 -5.06 13.78 10.20
N PHE A 196 -6.01 14.16 9.34
CA PHE A 196 -5.86 14.06 7.89
C PHE A 196 -4.83 15.06 7.38
N LEU A 197 -4.93 16.33 7.79
CA LEU A 197 -3.96 17.37 7.45
C LEU A 197 -2.56 17.02 7.94
N PHE A 198 -2.43 16.46 9.15
CA PHE A 198 -1.16 15.96 9.67
C PHE A 198 -0.58 14.84 8.79
N ALA A 199 -1.39 13.83 8.44
CA ALA A 199 -0.93 12.73 7.58
C ALA A 199 -0.51 13.21 6.18
N VAL A 200 -1.25 14.17 5.61
CA VAL A 200 -0.91 14.80 4.33
C VAL A 200 0.37 15.61 4.44
N ALA A 201 0.53 16.42 5.48
CA ALA A 201 1.73 17.22 5.70
C ALA A 201 2.98 16.35 5.82
N VAL A 202 2.91 15.24 6.57
CA VAL A 202 4.02 14.28 6.69
C VAL A 202 4.32 13.61 5.34
N ALA A 203 3.29 13.22 4.58
CA ALA A 203 3.47 12.64 3.26
C ALA A 203 4.13 13.63 2.27
N VAL A 204 3.70 14.89 2.26
CA VAL A 204 4.28 15.94 1.42
C VAL A 204 5.74 16.20 1.82
N ALA A 205 6.02 16.29 3.11
CA ALA A 205 7.40 16.46 3.61
C ALA A 205 8.30 15.29 3.20
N ALA A 206 7.81 14.05 3.29
CA ALA A 206 8.56 12.87 2.86
C ALA A 206 8.84 12.89 1.35
N VAL A 207 7.87 13.28 0.52
CA VAL A 207 8.07 13.41 -0.93
C VAL A 207 9.06 14.52 -1.25
N ALA A 208 8.96 15.69 -0.61
CA ALA A 208 9.88 16.81 -0.83
C ALA A 208 11.32 16.46 -0.43
N ALA A 209 11.50 15.72 0.68
CA ALA A 209 12.81 15.21 1.08
C ALA A 209 13.34 14.18 0.07
N ALA A 210 12.49 13.25 -0.37
CA ALA A 210 12.86 12.17 -1.27
C ALA A 210 13.07 12.62 -2.73
N SER A 211 12.49 13.75 -3.14
CA SER A 211 12.64 14.27 -4.51
C SER A 211 13.98 14.94 -4.76
N GLY A 212 14.83 15.09 -3.74
CA GLY A 212 16.14 15.71 -3.88
C GLY A 212 16.09 17.20 -4.25
N ILE A 213 14.95 17.88 -4.09
CA ILE A 213 14.79 19.29 -4.54
C ILE A 213 15.65 20.29 -3.76
N TRP A 214 16.30 19.82 -2.70
CA TRP A 214 17.18 20.57 -1.81
C TRP A 214 18.66 20.29 -2.07
N LEU A 215 18.97 19.37 -2.98
CA LEU A 215 20.32 19.08 -3.49
C LEU A 215 20.67 20.05 -4.62
#